data_AF-A0ABD7MRY7-F1
#
_entry.id   AF-A0ABD7MRY7-F1
#
_cell.length_a   1.000
_cell.length_b   1.000
_cell.length_c   1.000
_cell.angle_alpha   90.00
_cell.angle_beta   90.00
_cell.angle_gamma   90.00
#
_symmetry.space_group_name_H-M   'P 1'
#
loop_
_entity.id
_entity.type
_entity.pdbx_description
1 polymer ?
#
loop_
_entity_poly.entity_id
_entity_poly.type
_entity_poly.pdbx_seq_one_letter_code
_entity_poly.pdbx_strand_id
1 'polypeptide(L)'
;MTSRFQCEDSIAEFISDLRAFATGSYLQKDELEWWEPPFEVSAVSEIDAFFQDFAQSLIPMARHSNSRSKDQIASLAHLDFVARVGVLFSDIDAVNHAYGYAVIETEEYADLQHIIEKAAEDIGLTAEEIADLPTYEEAIALEDED
;
A
#
# COMPACT_ATOMS: atom_id res chain seq x y z
N MET A 1 -1.96 9.11 -23.14
CA MET A 1 -2.19 9.72 -21.82
C MET A 1 -2.59 8.59 -20.89
N THR A 2 -1.62 8.07 -20.14
CA THR A 2 -1.92 7.19 -19.00
C THR A 2 -2.57 8.09 -17.96
N SER A 3 -3.82 7.84 -17.57
CA SER A 3 -4.41 8.56 -16.44
C SER A 3 -3.66 8.10 -15.19
N ARG A 4 -3.18 9.07 -14.42
CA ARG A 4 -2.53 8.84 -13.13
C ARG A 4 -3.62 8.65 -12.08
N PHE A 5 -3.50 7.63 -11.24
CA PHE A 5 -4.42 7.40 -10.13
C PHE A 5 -4.17 8.40 -9.00
N GLN A 6 -5.20 8.72 -8.22
CA GLN A 6 -5.07 9.55 -7.03
C GLN A 6 -4.25 8.85 -5.95
N CYS A 7 -4.36 7.52 -5.85
CA CYS A 7 -3.58 6.73 -4.90
C CYS A 7 -2.06 6.87 -5.11
N GLU A 8 -1.59 7.20 -6.32
CA GLU A 8 -0.16 7.41 -6.59
C GLU A 8 0.41 8.62 -5.85
N ASP A 9 -0.40 9.64 -5.55
CA ASP A 9 0.03 10.77 -4.71
C ASP A 9 0.21 10.33 -3.26
N SER A 10 -0.74 9.55 -2.71
CA SER A 10 -0.65 8.99 -1.36
C SER A 10 0.51 8.00 -1.22
N ILE A 11 0.77 7.17 -2.24
CA ILE A 11 1.95 6.30 -2.30
C ILE A 11 3.23 7.13 -2.24
N ALA A 12 3.32 8.21 -3.03
CA ALA A 12 4.53 9.04 -3.06
C ALA A 12 4.80 9.74 -1.72
N GLU A 13 3.74 10.20 -1.03
CA GLU A 13 3.84 10.76 0.32
C GLU A 13 4.33 9.71 1.33
N PHE A 14 3.69 8.54 1.37
CA PHE A 14 4.07 7.45 2.25
C PHE A 14 5.51 6.97 2.06
N ILE A 15 5.94 6.77 0.80
CA ILE A 15 7.32 6.39 0.47
C ILE A 15 8.32 7.50 0.83
N SER A 16 7.91 8.77 0.74
CA SER A 16 8.75 9.89 1.17
C SER A 16 8.98 9.86 2.68
N ASP A 17 7.95 9.56 3.48
CA ASP A 17 8.05 9.49 4.93
C ASP A 17 8.91 8.30 5.39
N LEU A 18 8.69 7.11 4.83
CA LEU A 18 9.55 5.96 5.07
C LEU A 18 11.02 6.23 4.70
N ARG A 19 11.26 6.97 3.61
CA ARG A 19 12.61 7.37 3.22
C ARG A 19 13.21 8.38 4.20
N ALA A 20 12.41 9.29 4.75
CA ALA A 20 12.86 10.21 5.78
C ALA A 20 13.29 9.45 7.04
N PHE A 21 12.54 8.41 7.43
CA PHE A 21 12.88 7.52 8.54
C PHE A 21 14.14 6.71 8.26
N ALA A 22 14.29 6.10 7.08
CA ALA A 22 15.48 5.33 6.72
C ALA A 22 16.77 6.17 6.61
N THR A 23 16.64 7.48 6.34
CA THR A 23 17.80 8.36 6.11
C THR A 23 18.07 9.34 7.25
N GLY A 24 17.12 9.51 8.17
CA GLY A 24 17.21 10.52 9.22
C GLY A 24 17.16 11.94 8.66
N SER A 25 16.55 12.17 7.49
CA SER A 25 16.58 13.48 6.81
C SER A 25 15.88 14.60 7.59
N TYR A 26 15.09 14.24 8.59
CA TYR A 26 14.42 15.15 9.52
C TYR A 26 15.34 15.58 10.69
N LEU A 27 16.47 14.91 10.88
CA LEU A 27 17.42 15.18 11.96
C LEU A 27 18.41 16.29 11.60
N GLN A 28 18.89 17.00 12.62
CA GLN A 28 20.04 17.88 12.48
C GLN A 28 21.34 17.08 12.29
N LYS A 29 22.36 17.73 11.74
CA LYS A 29 23.63 17.06 11.41
C LYS A 29 24.33 16.45 12.63
N ASP A 30 24.22 17.10 13.78
CA ASP A 30 24.78 16.64 15.06
C ASP A 30 23.97 15.49 15.68
N GLU A 31 22.66 15.42 15.42
CA GLU A 31 21.83 14.27 15.81
C GLU A 31 22.15 13.05 14.92
N LEU A 32 22.39 13.27 13.63
CA LEU A 32 22.71 12.20 12.67
C LEU A 32 24.04 11.49 12.98
N GLU A 33 24.98 12.14 13.68
CA GLU A 33 26.30 11.56 13.99
C GLU A 33 26.21 10.30 14.88
N TRP A 34 25.18 10.25 15.74
CA TRP A 34 24.99 9.17 16.73
C TRP A 34 23.70 8.37 16.49
N TRP A 35 23.04 8.64 15.37
CA TRP A 35 21.79 8.00 14.99
C TRP A 35 22.06 6.77 14.13
N GLU A 36 21.36 5.68 14.43
CA GLU A 36 21.33 4.48 13.61
C GLU A 36 19.93 4.38 12.99
N PRO A 37 19.83 4.11 11.67
CA PRO A 37 18.54 3.99 11.03
C PRO A 37 17.78 2.77 11.55
N PRO A 38 16.44 2.86 11.69
CA PRO A 38 15.62 1.72 12.10
C PRO A 38 15.63 0.59 11.06
N PHE A 39 15.80 0.94 9.79
CA PHE A 39 15.88 0.03 8.65
C PHE A 39 16.66 0.66 7.49
N GLU A 40 17.10 -0.19 6.55
CA GLU A 40 17.88 0.26 5.38
C GLU A 40 17.00 0.92 4.32
N VAL A 41 17.56 1.88 3.58
CA VAL A 41 16.86 2.57 2.47
C VAL A 41 16.45 1.59 1.34
N SER A 42 17.08 0.42 1.26
CA SER A 42 16.66 -0.64 0.34
C SER A 42 15.26 -1.16 0.66
N ALA A 43 14.87 -1.28 1.94
CA ALA A 43 13.54 -1.71 2.33
C ALA A 43 12.46 -0.79 1.73
N VAL A 44 12.68 0.53 1.82
CA VAL A 44 11.80 1.55 1.23
C VAL A 44 11.72 1.43 -0.29
N SER A 45 12.85 1.08 -0.93
CA SER A 45 12.90 0.94 -2.39
C SER A 45 12.16 -0.31 -2.87
N GLU A 46 12.16 -1.38 -2.07
CA GLU A 46 11.39 -2.61 -2.34
C GLU A 46 9.89 -2.36 -2.16
N ILE A 47 9.48 -1.70 -1.07
CA ILE A 47 8.07 -1.34 -0.82
C ILE A 47 7.52 -0.41 -1.93
N ASP A 48 8.30 0.59 -2.36
CA ASP A 48 7.91 1.46 -3.49
C ASP A 48 7.66 0.62 -4.76
N ALA A 49 8.54 -0.34 -5.07
CA ALA A 49 8.35 -1.21 -6.23
C ALA A 49 7.04 -1.99 -6.17
N PHE A 50 6.66 -2.53 -4.99
CA PHE A 50 5.38 -3.22 -4.82
C PHE A 50 4.19 -2.29 -5.04
N PHE A 51 4.24 -1.05 -4.56
CA PHE A 51 3.20 -0.07 -4.83
C PHE A 51 3.10 0.33 -6.30
N GLN A 52 4.24 0.49 -7.00
CA GLN A 52 4.24 0.77 -8.44
C GLN A 52 3.63 -0.39 -9.22
N ASP A 53 3.99 -1.63 -8.88
CA ASP A 53 3.42 -2.82 -9.50
C ASP A 53 1.93 -2.95 -9.20
N PHE A 54 1.50 -2.70 -7.96
CA PHE A 54 0.09 -2.64 -7.57
C PHE A 54 -0.68 -1.62 -8.40
N ALA A 55 -0.23 -0.35 -8.45
CA ALA A 55 -0.88 0.73 -9.20
C ALA A 55 -0.96 0.41 -10.70
N GLN A 56 0.12 -0.12 -11.28
CA GLN A 56 0.16 -0.56 -12.66
C GLN A 56 -0.85 -1.69 -12.93
N SER A 57 -1.07 -2.56 -11.94
CA SER A 57 -2.04 -3.66 -12.00
C SER A 57 -3.51 -3.19 -11.99
N LEU A 58 -3.79 -1.98 -11.48
CA LEU A 58 -5.14 -1.38 -11.44
C LEU A 58 -5.58 -0.79 -12.78
N ILE A 59 -4.64 -0.42 -13.65
CA ILE A 59 -4.93 0.17 -14.98
C ILE A 59 -5.94 -0.66 -15.81
N PRO A 60 -5.79 -1.98 -15.98
CA PRO A 60 -6.78 -2.78 -16.69
C PRO A 60 -8.16 -2.78 -15.99
N MET A 61 -8.20 -2.74 -14.65
CA MET A 61 -9.47 -2.75 -13.89
C MET A 61 -10.28 -1.48 -14.14
N ALA A 62 -9.65 -0.30 -14.04
CA ALA A 62 -10.29 1.00 -14.29
C ALA A 62 -10.84 1.13 -15.73
N ARG A 63 -10.23 0.44 -16.70
CA ARG A 63 -10.72 0.45 -18.09
C ARG A 63 -11.99 -0.39 -18.27
N HIS A 64 -12.20 -1.40 -17.43
CA HIS A 64 -13.32 -2.32 -17.51
C HIS A 64 -14.57 -1.88 -16.73
N SER A 65 -14.47 -0.86 -15.86
CA SER A 65 -15.61 -0.26 -15.14
C SER A 65 -16.48 0.63 -16.04
N ASN A 66 -15.89 1.21 -17.11
CA ASN A 66 -16.55 2.16 -18.02
C ASN A 66 -17.53 1.53 -19.05
N SER A 67 -17.75 0.20 -19.06
CA SER A 67 -18.46 -0.45 -20.18
C SER A 67 -19.57 -1.46 -19.84
N ARG A 68 -19.99 -1.65 -18.57
CA ARG A 68 -20.79 -2.85 -18.23
C ARG A 68 -22.00 -2.62 -17.29
N SER A 69 -22.95 -3.57 -17.38
CA SER A 69 -24.21 -3.65 -16.62
C SER A 69 -23.98 -3.87 -15.11
N LYS A 70 -24.82 -3.25 -14.27
CA LYS A 70 -24.57 -2.95 -12.84
C LYS A 70 -24.53 -4.13 -11.85
N ASP A 71 -25.22 -5.25 -12.07
CA ASP A 71 -25.56 -6.17 -10.95
C ASP A 71 -24.78 -7.50 -10.85
N GLN A 72 -23.87 -7.84 -11.77
CA GLN A 72 -23.09 -9.10 -11.73
C GLN A 72 -21.56 -8.91 -11.77
N ILE A 73 -21.08 -7.68 -11.91
CA ILE A 73 -19.67 -7.37 -12.16
C ILE A 73 -19.00 -6.65 -10.98
N ALA A 74 -19.77 -5.95 -10.14
CA ALA A 74 -19.25 -5.27 -8.96
C ALA A 74 -18.48 -6.24 -8.05
N SER A 75 -19.09 -7.39 -7.74
CA SER A 75 -18.46 -8.44 -6.92
C SER A 75 -17.18 -9.05 -7.53
N LEU A 76 -17.05 -9.12 -8.86
CA LEU A 76 -15.81 -9.65 -9.47
C LEU A 76 -14.68 -8.63 -9.47
N ALA A 77 -15.00 -7.34 -9.66
CA ALA A 77 -14.01 -6.27 -9.56
C ALA A 77 -13.54 -6.10 -8.10
N HIS A 78 -14.47 -6.17 -7.15
CA HIS A 78 -14.14 -6.17 -5.72
C HIS A 78 -13.23 -7.35 -5.36
N LEU A 79 -13.59 -8.59 -5.74
CA LEU A 79 -12.75 -9.77 -5.46
C LEU A 79 -11.36 -9.70 -6.12
N ASP A 80 -11.26 -9.22 -7.37
CA ASP A 80 -9.96 -9.04 -8.04
C ASP A 80 -9.12 -7.95 -7.34
N PHE A 81 -9.76 -6.91 -6.83
CA PHE A 81 -9.08 -5.86 -6.07
C PHE A 81 -8.58 -6.39 -4.72
N VAL A 82 -9.43 -7.08 -3.96
CA VAL A 82 -9.05 -7.71 -2.68
C VAL A 82 -7.89 -8.69 -2.86
N ALA A 83 -7.90 -9.49 -3.93
CA ALA A 83 -6.79 -10.39 -4.22
C ALA A 83 -5.47 -9.64 -4.48
N ARG A 84 -5.50 -8.49 -5.17
CA ARG A 84 -4.31 -7.64 -5.39
C ARG A 84 -3.81 -6.99 -4.11
N VAL A 85 -4.73 -6.53 -3.25
CA VAL A 85 -4.40 -5.99 -1.92
C VAL A 85 -3.73 -7.07 -1.07
N GLY A 86 -4.25 -8.29 -1.07
CA GLY A 86 -3.64 -9.41 -0.34
C GLY A 86 -2.21 -9.72 -0.79
N VAL A 87 -1.95 -9.71 -2.10
CA VAL A 87 -0.58 -9.87 -2.63
C VAL A 87 0.33 -8.73 -2.17
N LEU A 88 -0.13 -7.48 -2.29
CA LEU A 88 0.63 -6.31 -1.84
C LEU A 88 0.97 -6.38 -0.35
N PHE A 89 0.00 -6.73 0.50
CA PHE A 89 0.23 -6.85 1.93
C PHE A 89 1.21 -7.97 2.28
N SER A 90 1.10 -9.13 1.63
CA SER A 90 2.05 -10.24 1.83
C SER A 90 3.47 -9.86 1.39
N ASP A 91 3.63 -9.16 0.27
CA ASP A 91 4.93 -8.68 -0.21
C ASP A 91 5.54 -7.62 0.74
N ILE A 92 4.72 -6.69 1.24
CA ILE A 92 5.14 -5.69 2.25
C ILE A 92 5.53 -6.39 3.56
N ASP A 93 4.74 -7.35 4.03
CA ASP A 93 4.99 -8.02 5.29
C ASP A 93 6.27 -8.85 5.26
N ALA A 94 6.55 -9.54 4.15
CA ALA A 94 7.79 -10.28 3.97
C ALA A 94 9.04 -9.37 4.10
N VAL A 95 8.98 -8.16 3.56
CA VAL A 95 10.04 -7.15 3.75
C VAL A 95 10.06 -6.69 5.20
N ASN A 96 8.92 -6.32 5.76
CA ASN A 96 8.84 -5.78 7.12
C ASN A 96 9.38 -6.77 8.17
N HIS A 97 8.99 -8.05 8.07
CA HIS A 97 9.50 -9.15 8.89
C HIS A 97 11.02 -9.31 8.79
N ALA A 98 11.61 -9.14 7.59
CA ALA A 98 13.07 -9.20 7.41
C ALA A 98 13.83 -8.10 8.17
N TYR A 99 13.15 -7.00 8.51
CA TYR A 99 13.68 -5.90 9.32
C TYR A 99 13.08 -5.89 10.74
N GLY A 100 12.50 -7.00 11.21
CA GLY A 100 11.98 -7.12 12.57
C GLY A 100 10.76 -6.24 12.84
N TYR A 101 9.93 -6.03 11.81
CA TYR A 101 8.73 -5.19 11.84
C TYR A 101 8.99 -3.71 12.15
N ALA A 102 10.17 -3.21 11.78
CA ALA A 102 10.55 -1.82 12.00
C ALA A 102 10.17 -0.88 10.83
N VAL A 103 9.73 -1.41 9.68
CA VAL A 103 9.46 -0.61 8.48
C VAL A 103 8.01 -0.14 8.44
N ILE A 104 7.07 -1.04 8.73
CA ILE A 104 5.65 -0.75 8.90
C ILE A 104 5.29 -1.07 10.35
N GLU A 105 5.08 -0.03 11.15
CA GLU A 105 4.59 -0.13 12.52
C GLU A 105 3.11 0.26 12.58
N THR A 106 2.52 0.23 13.77
CA THR A 106 1.10 0.58 13.96
C THR A 106 0.75 2.00 13.51
N GLU A 107 1.75 2.89 13.41
CA GLU A 107 1.55 4.27 12.95
C GLU A 107 1.30 4.32 11.44
N GLU A 108 1.96 3.47 10.65
CA GLU A 108 1.86 3.41 9.19
C GLU A 108 0.59 2.69 8.69
N TYR A 109 -0.12 1.95 9.54
CA TYR A 109 -1.29 1.17 9.14
C TYR A 109 -2.42 2.04 8.57
N ALA A 110 -2.62 3.23 9.15
CA ALA A 110 -3.63 4.16 8.68
C ALA A 110 -3.30 4.72 7.29
N ASP A 111 -2.02 4.96 7.01
CA ASP A 111 -1.57 5.45 5.70
C ASP A 111 -1.67 4.37 4.63
N LEU A 112 -1.30 3.12 4.97
CA LEU A 112 -1.55 1.96 4.10
C LEU A 112 -3.03 1.84 3.76
N GLN A 113 -3.90 1.88 4.77
CA GLN A 113 -5.35 1.80 4.56
C GLN A 113 -5.84 2.94 3.67
N HIS A 114 -5.35 4.17 3.89
CA HIS A 114 -5.72 5.32 3.08
C HIS A 114 -5.34 5.15 1.60
N ILE A 115 -4.14 4.61 1.32
CA ILE A 115 -3.70 4.30 -0.05
C ILE A 115 -4.66 3.30 -0.72
N ILE A 116 -5.01 2.23 0.00
CA ILE A 116 -5.90 1.18 -0.53
C ILE A 116 -7.31 1.73 -0.81
N GLU A 117 -7.85 2.55 0.08
CA GLU A 117 -9.15 3.21 -0.12
C GLU A 117 -9.13 4.12 -1.35
N LYS A 118 -8.08 4.94 -1.52
CA LYS A 118 -7.91 5.78 -2.72
C LYS A 118 -7.81 4.97 -4.00
N ALA A 119 -7.06 3.87 -3.96
CA ALA A 119 -6.94 2.95 -5.09
C ALA A 119 -8.28 2.30 -5.47
N ALA A 120 -9.08 1.95 -4.47
CA ALA A 120 -10.42 1.40 -4.67
C ALA A 120 -11.39 2.44 -5.28
N GLU A 121 -11.35 3.69 -4.81
CA GLU A 121 -12.09 4.82 -5.40
C GLU A 121 -11.70 5.03 -6.87
N ASP A 122 -10.40 4.99 -7.18
CA ASP A 122 -9.84 5.19 -8.50
C ASP A 122 -10.30 4.16 -9.55
N ILE A 123 -10.54 2.91 -9.13
CA ILE A 123 -11.11 1.87 -10.00
C ILE A 123 -12.65 1.86 -10.02
N GLY A 124 -13.28 2.65 -9.15
CA GLY A 124 -14.73 2.85 -9.09
C GLY A 124 -15.48 1.85 -8.19
N LEU A 125 -14.84 1.31 -7.14
CA LEU A 125 -15.56 0.55 -6.13
C LEU A 125 -16.54 1.45 -5.37
N THR A 126 -17.61 0.84 -4.88
CA THR A 126 -18.63 1.54 -4.07
C THR A 126 -18.16 1.72 -2.63
N ALA A 127 -18.76 2.66 -1.90
CA ALA A 127 -18.44 2.87 -0.49
C ALA A 127 -18.70 1.63 0.38
N GLU A 128 -19.66 0.77 0.00
CA GLU A 128 -19.93 -0.50 0.69
C GLU A 128 -18.81 -1.50 0.45
N GLU A 129 -18.32 -1.62 -0.79
CA GLU A 129 -17.17 -2.48 -1.11
C GLU A 129 -15.87 -1.95 -0.48
N ILE A 130 -15.67 -0.63 -0.45
CA ILE A 130 -14.49 -0.01 0.19
C ILE A 130 -14.47 -0.29 1.70
N ALA A 131 -15.64 -0.23 2.36
CA ALA A 131 -15.75 -0.51 3.78
C ALA A 131 -15.54 -2.00 4.16
N ASP A 132 -15.56 -2.90 3.18
CA ASP A 132 -15.36 -4.36 3.34
C ASP A 132 -13.94 -4.80 2.95
N LEU A 133 -13.06 -3.84 2.61
CA LEU A 133 -11.67 -4.15 2.25
C LEU A 133 -10.88 -4.63 3.46
N PRO A 134 -9.97 -5.62 3.29
CA PRO A 134 -9.10 -6.06 4.37
C PRO A 134 -8.14 -4.95 4.76
N THR A 135 -7.87 -4.84 6.06
CA THR A 135 -6.80 -4.00 6.59
C THR A 135 -5.47 -4.75 6.62
N TYR A 136 -4.35 -4.02 6.68
CA TYR A 136 -3.04 -4.63 6.85
C TYR A 136 -2.94 -5.42 8.16
N GLU A 137 -3.46 -4.87 9.27
CA GLU A 137 -3.49 -5.52 10.58
C GLU A 137 -4.24 -6.87 10.55
N GLU A 138 -5.41 -6.92 9.90
CA GLU A 138 -6.17 -8.17 9.75
C GLU A 138 -5.43 -9.19 8.88
N ALA A 139 -4.75 -8.73 7.83
CA ALA A 139 -4.02 -9.62 6.92
C ALA A 139 -2.86 -10.31 7.62
N ILE A 140 -2.06 -9.58 8.41
CA ILE A 140 -0.89 -10.14 9.10
C ILE A 140 -1.29 -10.98 10.32
N ALA A 141 -2.37 -10.61 11.02
CA ALA A 141 -2.86 -11.38 12.17
C ALA A 141 -3.32 -12.80 11.79
N LEU A 142 -3.77 -12.99 10.55
CA LEU A 142 -4.16 -14.30 10.03
C LEU A 142 -2.96 -15.20 9.71
N GLU A 143 -1.79 -14.64 9.41
CA GLU A 143 -0.57 -15.41 9.11
C GLU A 143 0.11 -15.95 10.39
N ASP A 144 -0.09 -15.30 11.54
CA ASP A 144 0.45 -15.72 12.84
C ASP A 144 -0.29 -16.92 13.47
N GLU A 145 -1.47 -17.30 12.95
CA GLU A 145 -2.31 -18.39 13.48
C GLU A 145 -2.03 -19.77 12.85
N ASP A 146 -1.20 -19.85 11.79
CA ASP A 146 -0.86 -21.09 11.05
C ASP A 146 0.53 -21.69 11.43
#